data_AF-A0A7C0U016-F1
#
_entry.id   AF-A0A7C0U016-F1
#
_cell.length_a   1.000
_cell.length_b   1.000
_cell.length_c   1.000
_cell.angle_alpha   90.00
_cell.angle_beta   90.00
_cell.angle_gamma   90.00
#
_symmetry.space_group_name_H-M   'P 1'
#
loop_
_entity.id
_entity.type
_entity.pdbx_description
1 polymer ?
#
loop_
_entity_poly.entity_id
_entity_poly.type
_entity_poly.pdbx_seq_one_letter_code
_entity_poly.pdbx_strand_id
1 'polypeptide(L)'
;MNSLGEVITQRKESNSTKPQPGGKPEGRIRDLNEIWSKLCMLTKGVLSNIKDRCQVLGVVVTSWGADYVFVDDKDNPTYPAISRQDPRTRLG
;
A
#
# COMPACT_ATOMS: atom_id res chain seq x y z
N MET A 1 5.07 -16.93 -5.07
CA MET A 1 6.05 -17.41 -6.07
C MET A 1 6.51 -18.78 -5.62
N ASN A 2 6.73 -19.76 -6.51
CA ASN A 2 7.34 -21.04 -6.13
C ASN A 2 8.87 -20.94 -6.16
N SER A 3 9.57 -22.05 -5.88
CA SER A 3 11.04 -22.12 -5.88
C SER A 3 11.69 -21.89 -7.26
N LEU A 4 10.92 -21.97 -8.35
CA LEU A 4 11.38 -21.71 -9.72
C LEU A 4 11.19 -20.24 -10.15
N GLY A 5 10.64 -19.39 -9.28
CA GLY A 5 10.37 -18.00 -9.62
C GLY A 5 9.00 -17.77 -10.26
N GLU A 6 8.12 -18.77 -10.30
CA GLU A 6 6.84 -18.68 -11.01
C GLU A 6 5.73 -18.09 -10.12
N VAL A 7 4.87 -17.26 -10.74
CA VAL A 7 3.69 -16.70 -10.07
C VAL A 7 2.55 -17.72 -10.11
N ILE A 8 2.32 -18.40 -8.98
CA ILE A 8 1.27 -19.43 -8.86
C ILE A 8 -0.14 -18.82 -8.77
N THR A 9 -0.28 -17.65 -8.15
CA THR A 9 -1.55 -16.94 -8.06
C THR A 9 -1.28 -15.46 -7.84
N GLN A 10 -2.22 -14.61 -8.27
CA GLN A 10 -2.15 -13.17 -8.07
C GLN A 10 -3.55 -12.60 -7.89
N ARG A 11 -3.63 -11.47 -7.19
CA ARG A 11 -4.80 -10.59 -7.15
C ARG A 11 -4.31 -9.15 -7.24
N LYS A 12 -5.16 -8.28 -7.78
CA LYS A 12 -4.88 -6.84 -7.91
C LYS A 12 -6.13 -6.06 -7.59
N GLU A 13 -5.94 -4.82 -7.14
CA GLU A 13 -7.02 -3.85 -6.99
C GLU A 13 -6.51 -2.46 -7.34
N SER A 14 -7.41 -1.60 -7.82
CA SER A 14 -7.07 -0.22 -8.16
C SER A 14 -6.75 0.56 -6.88
N ASN A 15 -5.69 1.38 -6.93
CA ASN A 15 -5.36 2.31 -5.86
C ASN A 15 -5.06 3.70 -6.44
N SER A 16 -5.57 4.74 -5.79
CA SER A 16 -5.42 6.13 -6.23
C SER A 16 -5.14 7.04 -5.05
N THR A 17 -4.61 8.22 -5.34
CA THR A 17 -4.48 9.29 -4.34
C THR A 17 -5.85 9.93 -4.10
N LYS A 18 -6.05 10.46 -2.90
CA LYS A 18 -7.25 11.24 -2.57
C LYS A 18 -6.94 12.71 -2.35
N PRO A 19 -7.90 13.62 -2.56
CA PRO A 19 -7.80 14.99 -2.06
C PRO A 19 -7.54 14.98 -0.55
N GLN A 20 -6.68 15.87 -0.06
CA GLN A 20 -6.45 16.01 1.38
C GLN A 20 -7.70 16.65 2.04
N PRO A 21 -8.37 15.98 2.98
CA PRO A 21 -9.49 16.59 3.71
C PRO A 21 -9.02 17.85 4.47
N GLY A 22 -9.72 18.97 4.28
CA GLY A 22 -9.35 20.25 4.88
C GLY A 22 -8.00 20.83 4.41
N GLY A 23 -7.36 20.22 3.40
CA GLY A 23 -6.11 20.69 2.82
C GLY A 23 -6.32 21.62 1.62
N LYS A 24 -5.21 21.96 0.95
CA LYS A 24 -5.25 22.74 -0.30
C LYS A 24 -5.98 21.94 -1.41
N PRO A 25 -6.69 22.61 -2.34
CA PRO A 25 -7.45 21.94 -3.42
C PRO A 25 -6.64 20.91 -4.24
N GLU A 26 -5.38 21.23 -4.49
CA GLU A 26 -4.41 20.43 -5.24
C GLU A 26 -3.70 19.36 -4.39
N GLY A 27 -3.91 19.35 -3.07
CA GLY A 27 -3.32 18.39 -2.16
C GLY A 27 -3.75 16.96 -2.46
N ARG A 28 -2.78 16.03 -2.46
CA ARG A 28 -2.96 14.60 -2.73
C ARG A 28 -2.31 13.77 -1.64
N ILE A 29 -3.11 12.89 -1.04
CA ILE A 29 -2.68 11.98 0.02
C ILE A 29 -2.90 10.52 -0.39
N ARG A 30 -2.18 9.62 0.28
CA ARG A 30 -2.45 8.19 0.30
C ARG A 30 -3.26 7.86 1.54
N ASP A 31 -4.44 7.28 1.34
CA ASP A 31 -5.24 6.76 2.44
C ASP A 31 -4.65 5.43 2.92
N LEU A 32 -3.86 5.49 4.00
CA LEU A 32 -3.14 4.32 4.53
C LEU A 32 -4.09 3.22 5.01
N ASN A 33 -5.24 3.60 5.56
CA ASN A 33 -6.25 2.63 6.03
C ASN A 33 -6.87 1.89 4.85
N GLU A 34 -7.21 2.59 3.76
CA GLU A 34 -7.70 1.96 2.54
C GLU A 34 -6.65 1.03 1.91
N ILE A 35 -5.39 1.48 1.81
CA ILE A 35 -4.29 0.69 1.26
C ILE A 35 -4.09 -0.58 2.10
N TRP A 36 -4.04 -0.46 3.41
CA TRP A 36 -3.87 -1.59 4.32
C TRP A 36 -5.04 -2.58 4.22
N SER A 37 -6.27 -2.08 4.21
CA SER A 37 -7.46 -2.90 4.05
C SER A 37 -7.43 -3.69 2.73
N LYS A 38 -7.11 -3.03 1.60
CA LYS A 38 -6.97 -3.68 0.29
C LYS A 38 -5.86 -4.73 0.30
N LEU A 39 -4.70 -4.41 0.88
CA LEU A 39 -3.60 -5.36 1.02
C LEU A 39 -4.06 -6.61 1.77
N CYS A 40 -4.67 -6.45 2.95
CA CYS A 40 -5.19 -7.58 3.73
C CYS A 40 -6.22 -8.41 2.95
N MET A 41 -7.15 -7.77 2.24
CA MET A 41 -8.15 -8.47 1.43
C MET A 41 -7.51 -9.27 0.28
N LEU A 42 -6.60 -8.65 -0.46
CA LEU A 42 -5.89 -9.29 -1.57
C LEU A 42 -5.03 -10.46 -1.09
N THR A 43 -4.31 -10.29 0.02
CA THR A 43 -3.51 -11.34 0.65
C THR A 43 -4.40 -12.51 1.08
N LYS A 44 -5.51 -12.25 1.78
CA LYS A 44 -6.47 -13.32 2.15
C LYS A 44 -6.98 -14.07 0.93
N GLY A 45 -7.33 -13.36 -0.14
CA GLY A 45 -7.80 -13.98 -1.38
C GLY A 45 -6.73 -14.75 -2.14
N VAL A 46 -5.45 -14.37 -2.03
CA VAL A 46 -4.32 -15.14 -2.57
C VAL A 46 -4.12 -16.41 -1.74
N LEU A 47 -4.08 -16.29 -0.41
CA LEU A 47 -3.90 -17.42 0.50
C LEU A 47 -5.02 -18.44 0.37
N SER A 48 -6.28 -18.01 0.22
CA SER A 48 -7.40 -18.93 0.00
C SER A 48 -7.25 -19.78 -1.26
N ASN A 49 -6.62 -19.24 -2.31
CA ASN A 49 -6.40 -19.96 -3.58
C ASN A 49 -5.32 -21.05 -3.48
N ILE A 50 -4.44 -20.99 -2.47
CA ILE A 50 -3.28 -21.89 -2.33
C ILE A 50 -3.26 -22.69 -1.03
N LYS A 51 -4.24 -22.48 -0.14
CA LYS A 51 -4.25 -23.01 1.25
C LYS A 51 -3.97 -24.52 1.34
N ASP A 52 -4.52 -25.30 0.42
CA ASP A 52 -4.40 -26.77 0.42
C ASP A 52 -3.29 -27.27 -0.52
N ARG A 53 -2.55 -26.37 -1.17
CA ARG A 53 -1.57 -26.70 -2.23
C ARG A 53 -0.13 -26.39 -1.82
N CYS A 54 0.07 -25.36 -1.00
CA CYS A 54 1.41 -24.87 -0.65
C CYS A 54 1.44 -24.27 0.75
N GLN A 55 2.61 -24.32 1.39
CA GLN A 55 2.92 -23.57 2.60
C GLN A 55 3.61 -22.24 2.25
N VAL A 56 3.26 -21.16 2.93
CA VAL A 56 3.92 -19.86 2.77
C VAL A 56 5.19 -19.83 3.63
N LEU A 57 6.34 -19.64 2.99
CA LEU A 57 7.65 -19.57 3.67
C LEU A 57 8.09 -18.14 4.00
N GLY A 58 7.51 -17.13 3.36
CA GLY A 58 7.87 -15.74 3.57
C GLY A 58 7.03 -14.77 2.74
N VAL A 59 7.16 -13.50 3.06
CA VAL A 59 6.47 -12.39 2.38
C VAL A 59 7.50 -11.37 1.94
N VAL A 60 7.43 -10.95 0.68
CA VAL A 60 8.22 -9.85 0.13
C VAL A 60 7.25 -8.72 -0.23
N VAL A 61 7.57 -7.51 0.22
CA VAL A 61 6.76 -6.32 -0.06
C VAL A 61 7.60 -5.33 -0.87
N THR A 62 7.05 -4.90 -2.00
CA THR A 62 7.59 -3.82 -2.82
C THR A 62 6.59 -2.68 -2.85
N SER A 63 6.99 -1.49 -2.40
CA SER A 63 6.16 -0.29 -2.37
C SER A 63 6.76 0.83 -3.24
N TRP A 64 6.03 1.94 -3.36
CA TRP A 64 6.55 3.14 -4.02
C TRP A 64 7.54 3.86 -3.10
N GLY A 65 8.76 4.10 -3.57
CA GLY A 65 9.87 4.66 -2.76
C GLY A 65 9.83 6.16 -2.47
N ALA A 66 8.65 6.79 -2.29
CA ALA A 66 8.56 8.24 -2.11
C ALA A 66 7.38 8.74 -1.25
N ASP A 67 6.47 7.86 -0.80
CA ASP A 67 5.31 8.27 0.00
C ASP A 67 5.60 7.93 1.48
N TYR A 68 6.24 8.84 2.22
CA TYR A 68 6.61 8.65 3.62
C TYR A 68 5.80 9.56 4.56
N VAL A 69 5.61 9.09 5.79
CA VAL A 69 4.96 9.87 6.85
C VAL A 69 5.66 9.61 8.18
N PHE A 70 5.88 10.66 8.97
CA PHE A 70 6.35 10.49 10.34
C PHE A 70 5.23 9.94 11.20
N VAL A 71 5.56 8.99 12.08
CA VAL A 71 4.64 8.43 13.07
C VAL A 71 5.00 8.90 14.46
N ASP A 72 4.01 8.99 15.34
CA ASP A 72 4.21 9.25 16.77
C ASP A 72 4.60 7.97 17.53
N ASP A 73 4.77 8.09 18.85
CA ASP A 73 5.11 6.98 19.76
C ASP A 73 4.01 5.92 19.91
N LYS A 74 2.82 6.19 19.35
CA LYS A 74 1.66 5.29 19.32
C LYS A 74 1.41 4.75 17.90
N ASP A 75 2.40 4.86 17.01
CA ASP A 75 2.34 4.44 15.61
C ASP A 75 1.29 5.17 14.75
N ASN A 76 0.81 6.34 15.19
CA ASN A 76 -0.12 7.12 14.39
C ASN A 76 0.62 8.06 13.43
N PRO A 77 0.16 8.20 12.18
CA PRO A 77 0.67 9.23 11.28
C PRO A 77 0.48 10.63 11.88
N THR A 78 1.57 11.39 12.02
CA THR A 78 1.57 12.77 12.54
C THR A 78 0.93 13.78 11.57
N TYR A 79 0.78 13.40 10.30
CA TYR A 79 0.04 14.09 9.25
C TYR A 79 -0.42 13.05 8.21
N PRO A 80 -1.33 13.39 7.28
CA PRO A 80 -1.70 12.46 6.20
C PRO A 80 -0.48 12.05 5.35
N ALA A 81 -0.40 10.80 4.90
CA ALA A 81 0.69 10.37 4.02
C ALA A 81 0.63 11.11 2.67
N ILE A 82 1.56 12.04 2.44
CA ILE A 82 1.58 12.88 1.24
C ILE A 82 2.02 12.05 0.04
N SER A 83 1.27 12.15 -1.06
CA SER A 83 1.61 11.44 -2.30
C SER A 83 2.71 12.17 -3.07
N ARG A 84 3.57 11.43 -3.77
CA ARG A 84 4.47 11.98 -4.80
C ARG A 84 3.75 12.72 -5.94
N GLN A 85 2.44 12.53 -6.09
CA GLN A 85 1.64 13.30 -7.05
C GLN A 85 1.20 14.67 -6.49
N ASP A 86 1.40 14.90 -5.19
CA ASP A 86 1.12 16.17 -4.54
C ASP A 86 2.09 17.25 -5.01
N PRO A 87 1.61 18.46 -5.35
CA PRO A 87 2.46 19.56 -5.76
C PRO A 87 3.58 19.92 -4.77
N ARG A 88 3.40 19.66 -3.47
CA ARG A 88 4.44 19.88 -2.44
C ARG A 88 5.69 19.02 -2.62
N THR A 89 5.59 17.93 -3.37
CA THR A 89 6.69 16.99 -3.59
C THR A 89 7.47 17.27 -4.88
N ARG A 90 7.06 18.29 -5.66
CA ARG A 90 7.81 18.72 -6.84
C ARG A 90 9.02 19.54 -6.39
N LEU A 91 10.21 19.13 -6.81
CA LEU A 91 11.39 19.97 -6.72
C LEU A 91 11.21 21.11 -7.72
N GLY A 92 11.28 22.35 -7.21
CA GLY A 92 11.24 23.57 -8.02
C GLY A 92 12.50 23.77 -8.85
#